data_AF-A0ABD1EHM6-F1
#
_entry.id   AF-A0ABD1EHM6-F1
#
_cell.length_a   1.000
_cell.length_b   1.000
_cell.length_c   1.000
_cell.angle_alpha   90.00
_cell.angle_beta   90.00
_cell.angle_gamma   90.00
#
_symmetry.space_group_name_H-M   'P 1'
#
loop_
_entity.id
_entity.type
_entity.pdbx_description
1 polymer ?
#
loop_
_entity_poly.entity_id
_entity_poly.type
_entity_poly.pdbx_seq_one_letter_code
_entity_poly.pdbx_strand_id
1 'polypeptide(L)'
;MDLSTDDRSTISRPISIFSGFDYLESDQETILKTHSQSQYCLKNVDTLDPLNVPYILRKIIICVLFECINELNILKSINMQNDFGMNSYQLLTYASLEDRYMRPENHAEFRINSKNNNFDKLAKDINMLHQVLLKTCKELGVGTYHCLVETVEIIKKMHKEEEELLEEEANRERVIKSVKNKCEKERQDNIKIMQETNEKIQQIKYQAEDINIYGQLEVQYFEEWEKTRKEQNYMKCQEEENSYKKIITDTEKKIAMENRCHEELVKYFKEVRDDCLDEIEQWMKKYNEETEELEDSAINLKNELEKITEERKLIQHEYEKQQTEINDWLEYKRIKEAKELQRQKEIAASIKIQAWWRGIMVRKHLGPYSKKKKKKGKDAKKKKKGKKLK
;
A
#
# COMPACT_ATOMS: atom_id res chain seq x y z
N MET A 1 11.03 -24.63 -1.60
CA MET A 1 10.44 -25.23 -2.81
C MET A 1 11.23 -24.67 -3.98
N ASP A 2 12.08 -25.53 -4.54
CA ASP A 2 12.76 -25.32 -5.81
C ASP A 2 11.74 -25.07 -6.94
N LEU A 3 12.12 -24.27 -7.93
CA LEU A 3 12.25 -24.71 -9.32
C LEU A 3 12.87 -23.59 -10.17
N SER A 4 14.14 -23.82 -10.47
CA SER A 4 14.83 -23.34 -11.67
C SER A 4 14.24 -24.01 -12.91
N THR A 5 14.15 -23.26 -14.02
CA THR A 5 14.73 -23.67 -15.32
C THR A 5 14.69 -22.50 -16.30
N ASP A 6 15.88 -22.06 -16.68
CA ASP A 6 16.21 -21.45 -17.97
C ASP A 6 15.69 -22.30 -19.16
N ASP A 7 15.41 -21.68 -20.32
CA ASP A 7 16.17 -22.01 -21.53
C ASP A 7 15.87 -21.13 -22.77
N ARG A 8 16.93 -21.00 -23.58
CA ARG A 8 17.03 -20.59 -25.01
C ARG A 8 17.19 -19.10 -25.34
N SER A 9 18.41 -18.58 -25.49
CA SER A 9 19.49 -18.86 -26.47
C SER A 9 19.50 -17.91 -27.67
N THR A 10 20.23 -16.82 -27.47
CA THR A 10 21.23 -16.19 -28.35
C THR A 10 21.58 -16.95 -29.65
N ILE A 11 21.49 -16.26 -30.80
CA ILE A 11 22.34 -16.54 -31.97
C ILE A 11 22.91 -15.22 -32.49
N SER A 12 24.24 -15.09 -32.38
CA SER A 12 25.05 -14.03 -32.96
C SER A 12 26.07 -14.67 -33.89
N ARG A 13 25.95 -14.39 -35.22
CA ARG A 13 27.02 -14.11 -36.22
C ARG A 13 28.14 -15.18 -36.44
N PRO A 14 29.10 -15.06 -37.40
CA PRO A 14 29.18 -14.42 -38.74
C PRO A 14 30.02 -15.21 -39.82
N ILE A 15 30.35 -14.58 -40.97
CA ILE A 15 31.61 -14.65 -41.80
C ILE A 15 31.66 -15.34 -43.20
N SER A 16 32.20 -14.57 -44.18
CA SER A 16 33.07 -14.88 -45.36
C SER A 16 32.50 -15.48 -46.66
N ILE A 17 32.45 -14.73 -47.78
CA ILE A 17 33.43 -14.61 -48.90
C ILE A 17 33.71 -15.94 -49.65
N PHE A 18 33.31 -16.02 -50.93
CA PHE A 18 34.17 -16.43 -52.06
C PHE A 18 33.54 -16.14 -53.43
N SER A 19 34.42 -16.07 -54.42
CA SER A 19 34.36 -15.49 -55.77
C SER A 19 33.87 -16.40 -56.90
N GLY A 20 33.37 -15.78 -57.99
CA GLY A 20 33.97 -15.93 -59.33
C GLY A 20 33.45 -17.00 -60.31
N PHE A 21 33.54 -16.65 -61.60
CA PHE A 21 33.30 -17.40 -62.86
C PHE A 21 31.84 -17.60 -63.29
N ASP A 22 31.45 -17.61 -64.56
CA ASP A 22 31.87 -17.01 -65.86
C ASP A 22 30.90 -17.66 -66.87
N TYR A 23 30.56 -16.95 -67.96
CA TYR A 23 30.19 -17.39 -69.33
C TYR A 23 29.28 -16.30 -69.94
N LEU A 24 29.78 -15.39 -70.79
CA LEU A 24 30.02 -15.54 -72.24
C LEU A 24 28.82 -16.14 -73.00
N GLU A 25 28.11 -15.30 -73.74
CA GLU A 25 28.14 -15.37 -75.21
C GLU A 25 27.64 -14.05 -75.83
N SER A 26 28.44 -13.56 -76.79
CA SER A 26 28.17 -12.42 -77.67
C SER A 26 27.57 -12.91 -78.99
N ASP A 27 27.40 -11.96 -79.92
CA ASP A 27 27.21 -12.13 -81.36
C ASP A 27 25.78 -12.41 -81.80
N GLN A 28 25.18 -11.75 -82.79
CA GLN A 28 25.59 -10.89 -83.91
C GLN A 28 24.32 -10.07 -84.26
N GLU A 29 24.33 -8.93 -84.96
CA GLU A 29 24.87 -8.77 -86.30
C GLU A 29 24.80 -7.28 -86.68
N THR A 30 25.94 -6.77 -87.14
CA THR A 30 26.06 -5.51 -87.88
C THR A 30 26.06 -5.87 -89.36
N ILE A 31 25.09 -5.39 -90.15
CA ILE A 31 25.26 -5.31 -91.61
C ILE A 31 24.83 -3.93 -92.10
N LEU A 32 25.86 -3.15 -92.40
CA LEU A 32 25.87 -2.03 -93.33
C LEU A 32 25.19 -2.38 -94.65
N LYS A 33 24.50 -1.41 -95.24
CA LYS A 33 24.65 -1.14 -96.68
C LYS A 33 24.46 0.34 -96.97
N THR A 34 25.60 1.00 -97.05
CA THR A 34 25.88 2.09 -97.97
C THR A 34 25.58 1.66 -99.41
N HIS A 35 24.95 2.55 -100.19
CA HIS A 35 24.97 2.68 -101.66
C HIS A 35 23.74 3.56 -102.01
N SER A 36 23.79 4.62 -102.79
CA SER A 36 24.81 5.21 -103.66
C SER A 36 24.39 6.67 -103.85
N GLN A 37 25.31 7.62 -103.80
CA GLN A 37 25.84 8.21 -105.04
C GLN A 37 24.84 8.19 -106.21
N SER A 38 24.00 9.23 -106.28
CA SER A 38 23.77 9.93 -107.55
C SER A 38 23.97 11.43 -107.32
N GLN A 39 25.18 11.77 -106.88
CA GLN A 39 25.75 13.10 -107.11
C GLN A 39 26.15 13.15 -108.59
N TYR A 40 25.15 13.09 -109.48
CA TYR A 40 25.33 13.47 -110.88
C TYR A 40 25.22 14.98 -110.95
N CYS A 41 26.38 15.56 -111.24
CA CYS A 41 26.59 16.82 -111.92
C CYS A 41 25.36 17.37 -112.67
N LEU A 42 24.70 18.36 -112.07
CA LEU A 42 24.36 19.61 -112.76
C LEU A 42 24.80 20.77 -111.86
N LYS A 43 26.09 20.78 -111.46
CA LYS A 43 26.81 22.05 -111.34
C LYS A 43 26.91 22.59 -112.76
N ASN A 44 25.98 23.48 -113.11
CA ASN A 44 26.10 24.55 -114.12
C ASN A 44 24.70 25.06 -114.51
N VAL A 45 24.01 25.75 -113.61
CA VAL A 45 23.18 26.92 -113.97
C VAL A 45 23.11 27.90 -112.78
N ASP A 46 24.24 28.19 -112.14
CA ASP A 46 24.38 29.40 -111.33
C ASP A 46 24.99 30.48 -112.23
N THR A 47 24.12 31.14 -113.01
CA THR A 47 24.28 32.45 -113.68
C THR A 47 23.16 32.65 -114.72
N LEU A 48 21.93 32.30 -114.36
CA LEU A 48 20.73 32.83 -114.98
C LEU A 48 19.81 33.25 -113.84
N ASP A 49 19.31 34.48 -113.89
CA ASP A 49 18.27 34.97 -112.99
C ASP A 49 17.27 33.85 -112.69
N PRO A 50 16.90 33.58 -111.43
CA PRO A 50 15.92 32.55 -111.10
C PRO A 50 14.54 32.85 -111.70
N LEU A 51 14.38 33.94 -112.45
CA LEU A 51 13.18 34.31 -113.18
C LEU A 51 13.40 34.46 -114.70
N ASN A 52 14.52 34.01 -115.28
CA ASN A 52 14.79 34.23 -116.71
C ASN A 52 15.22 32.95 -117.45
N VAL A 53 14.22 32.27 -118.01
CA VAL A 53 14.42 31.04 -118.78
C VAL A 53 14.94 31.36 -120.19
N PRO A 54 16.04 30.74 -120.65
CA PRO A 54 16.56 30.90 -122.01
C PRO A 54 15.47 30.68 -123.08
N TYR A 55 15.47 31.48 -124.15
CA TYR A 55 14.36 31.56 -125.12
C TYR A 55 13.95 30.20 -125.74
N ILE A 56 14.92 29.36 -126.11
CA ILE A 56 14.66 28.03 -126.69
C ILE A 56 14.00 27.12 -125.65
N LEU A 57 14.54 27.11 -124.43
CA LEU A 57 14.03 26.30 -123.33
C LEU A 57 12.61 26.73 -122.93
N ARG A 58 12.35 28.04 -122.92
CA ARG A 58 11.02 28.64 -122.69
C ARG A 58 9.99 28.19 -123.72
N LYS A 59 10.35 28.15 -125.01
CA LYS A 59 9.43 27.68 -126.07
C LYS A 59 9.11 26.19 -125.93
N ILE A 60 10.11 25.36 -125.60
CA ILE A 60 9.90 23.94 -125.35
C ILE A 60 9.00 23.74 -124.12
N ILE A 61 9.26 24.45 -123.02
CA ILE A 61 8.44 24.38 -121.80
C ILE A 61 7.01 24.85 -122.08
N ILE A 62 6.81 25.93 -122.86
CA ILE A 62 5.46 26.37 -123.24
C ILE A 62 4.73 25.29 -124.04
N CYS A 63 5.38 24.61 -124.99
CA CYS A 63 4.76 23.52 -125.75
C CYS A 63 4.32 22.38 -124.83
N VAL A 64 5.22 21.93 -123.93
CA VAL A 64 4.94 20.86 -122.97
C VAL A 64 3.82 21.26 -122.00
N LEU A 65 3.86 22.48 -121.45
CA LEU A 65 2.80 22.97 -120.58
C LEU A 65 1.46 23.10 -121.31
N PHE A 66 1.47 23.46 -122.60
CA PHE A 66 0.25 23.53 -123.41
C PHE A 66 -0.33 22.15 -123.69
N GLU A 67 0.53 21.14 -123.93
CA GLU A 67 0.12 19.73 -123.98
C GLU A 67 -0.50 19.29 -122.66
N CYS A 68 0.14 19.58 -121.52
CA CYS A 68 -0.43 19.29 -120.20
C CYS A 68 -1.75 20.03 -119.93
N ILE A 69 -1.90 21.27 -120.41
CA ILE A 69 -3.16 22.03 -120.32
C ILE A 69 -4.25 21.38 -121.17
N ASN A 70 -3.91 20.87 -122.36
CA ASN A 70 -4.84 20.15 -123.23
C ASN A 70 -5.27 18.82 -122.60
N GLU A 71 -4.35 18.08 -121.98
CA GLU A 71 -4.66 16.88 -121.22
C GLU A 71 -5.52 17.19 -119.98
N LEU A 72 -5.24 18.28 -119.26
CA LEU A 72 -6.07 18.75 -118.15
C LEU A 72 -7.44 19.22 -118.61
N ASN A 73 -7.57 19.77 -119.82
CA ASN A 73 -8.86 20.11 -120.42
C ASN A 73 -9.69 18.85 -120.75
N ILE A 74 -9.04 17.77 -121.15
CA ILE A 74 -9.70 16.46 -121.34
C ILE A 74 -10.14 15.91 -119.98
N LEU A 75 -9.30 15.98 -118.95
CA LEU A 75 -9.67 15.56 -117.59
C LEU A 75 -10.81 16.43 -117.01
N LYS A 76 -10.80 17.74 -117.30
CA LYS A 76 -11.87 18.66 -116.93
C LYS A 76 -13.18 18.37 -117.66
N SER A 77 -13.13 18.01 -118.95
CA SER A 77 -14.33 17.68 -119.74
C SER A 77 -14.96 16.35 -119.34
N ILE A 78 -14.15 15.40 -118.84
CA ILE A 78 -14.63 14.14 -118.27
C ILE A 78 -15.30 14.37 -116.90
N ASN A 79 -14.86 15.37 -116.12
CA ASN A 79 -15.34 15.65 -114.76
C ASN A 79 -16.48 16.69 -114.68
N MET A 80 -17.15 17.03 -115.81
CA MET A 80 -18.13 18.13 -115.88
C MET A 80 -19.40 17.97 -115.03
N GLN A 81 -19.68 16.78 -114.49
CA GLN A 81 -20.86 16.56 -113.64
C GLN A 81 -20.74 17.20 -112.25
N ASN A 82 -19.54 17.64 -111.83
CA ASN A 82 -19.28 18.18 -110.49
C ASN A 82 -18.71 19.62 -110.50
N ASP A 83 -18.80 20.36 -111.62
CA ASP A 83 -18.25 21.72 -111.73
C ASP A 83 -19.21 22.75 -111.12
N PHE A 84 -19.16 22.91 -109.79
CA PHE A 84 -19.96 23.90 -109.05
C PHE A 84 -19.44 25.33 -109.24
N GLY A 85 -19.50 25.88 -110.46
CA GLY A 85 -19.57 27.32 -110.76
C GLY A 85 -18.67 28.27 -109.97
N MET A 86 -17.50 27.83 -109.49
CA MET A 86 -16.62 28.63 -108.65
C MET A 86 -15.73 29.50 -109.53
N ASN A 87 -15.66 30.79 -109.20
CA ASN A 87 -14.98 31.86 -109.93
C ASN A 87 -13.72 31.38 -110.66
N SER A 88 -13.84 31.18 -111.99
CA SER A 88 -12.84 30.52 -112.83
C SER A 88 -11.57 31.35 -113.09
N TYR A 89 -11.27 32.34 -112.26
CA TYR A 89 -10.17 33.29 -112.48
C TYR A 89 -9.29 33.55 -111.24
N GLN A 90 -9.69 33.06 -110.06
CA GLN A 90 -8.99 33.36 -108.81
C GLN A 90 -7.74 32.47 -108.68
N LEU A 91 -6.57 33.11 -108.57
CA LEU A 91 -5.32 32.41 -108.25
C LEU A 91 -5.38 31.90 -106.80
N LEU A 92 -4.75 30.76 -106.51
CA LEU A 92 -4.62 30.27 -105.15
C LEU A 92 -4.02 31.38 -104.26
N THR A 93 -4.82 31.84 -103.31
CA THR A 93 -4.40 32.80 -102.28
C THR A 93 -4.15 32.01 -101.01
N TYR A 94 -3.13 32.37 -100.25
CA TYR A 94 -2.87 31.77 -98.95
C TYR A 94 -4.13 31.85 -98.06
N ALA A 95 -4.55 30.70 -97.54
CA ALA A 95 -5.64 30.58 -96.59
C ALA A 95 -5.07 30.03 -95.27
N SER A 96 -5.34 30.72 -94.18
CA SER A 96 -4.91 30.27 -92.85
C SER A 96 -5.61 28.97 -92.46
N LEU A 97 -5.09 28.26 -91.46
CA LEU A 97 -5.73 27.07 -90.90
C LEU A 97 -7.15 27.34 -90.40
N GLU A 98 -7.37 28.51 -89.77
CA GLU A 98 -8.68 28.96 -89.29
C GLU A 98 -9.67 29.13 -90.46
N ASP A 99 -9.24 29.79 -91.55
CA ASP A 99 -10.09 30.01 -92.73
C ASP A 99 -10.44 28.73 -93.48
N ARG A 100 -9.54 27.74 -93.44
CA ARG A 100 -9.68 26.43 -94.08
C ARG A 100 -10.61 25.48 -93.33
N TYR A 101 -10.54 25.49 -91.99
CA TYR A 101 -11.13 24.43 -91.18
C TYR A 101 -12.11 24.89 -90.10
N MET A 102 -12.21 26.19 -89.81
CA MET A 102 -13.09 26.74 -88.75
C MET A 102 -14.29 27.53 -89.28
N ARG A 103 -14.63 27.39 -90.58
CA ARG A 103 -15.92 27.88 -91.08
C ARG A 103 -17.06 27.06 -90.46
N PRO A 104 -18.27 27.64 -90.29
CA PRO A 104 -19.44 26.91 -89.81
C PRO A 104 -19.90 25.90 -90.89
N GLU A 105 -19.23 24.75 -90.94
CA GLU A 105 -19.60 23.64 -91.81
C GLU A 105 -20.43 22.62 -91.02
N ASN A 106 -21.55 22.20 -91.60
CA ASN A 106 -22.38 21.11 -91.11
C ASN A 106 -21.57 19.79 -91.20
N HIS A 107 -20.79 19.47 -90.17
CA HIS A 107 -19.97 18.25 -90.10
C HIS A 107 -20.78 16.94 -90.30
N ALA A 108 -22.11 16.99 -90.19
CA ALA A 108 -23.03 15.90 -90.48
C ALA A 108 -23.18 15.58 -91.99
N GLU A 109 -23.21 16.58 -92.88
CA GLU A 109 -23.32 16.34 -94.34
C GLU A 109 -22.00 15.82 -94.94
N PHE A 110 -20.86 16.27 -94.40
CA PHE A 110 -19.53 15.92 -94.89
C PHE A 110 -19.18 14.42 -94.74
N ARG A 111 -19.70 13.76 -93.69
CA ARG A 111 -19.53 12.30 -93.49
C ARG A 111 -20.44 11.45 -94.37
N ILE A 112 -21.61 11.96 -94.76
CA ILE A 112 -22.64 11.18 -95.49
C ILE A 112 -22.31 11.08 -96.98
N ASN A 113 -21.58 12.05 -97.56
CA ASN A 113 -21.26 12.12 -99.00
C ASN A 113 -19.78 11.93 -99.36
N SER A 114 -19.06 11.08 -98.61
CA SER A 114 -17.62 10.83 -98.79
C SER A 114 -17.16 10.54 -100.23
N LYS A 115 -18.00 9.90 -101.08
CA LYS A 115 -17.65 9.60 -102.47
C LYS A 115 -17.71 10.82 -103.38
N ASN A 116 -18.67 11.73 -103.19
CA ASN A 116 -18.79 12.96 -104.00
C ASN A 116 -17.69 13.97 -103.64
N ASN A 117 -17.29 14.04 -102.36
CA ASN A 117 -16.26 14.97 -101.89
C ASN A 117 -14.89 14.74 -102.55
N ASN A 118 -14.54 13.48 -102.87
CA ASN A 118 -13.29 13.17 -103.56
C ASN A 118 -13.30 13.67 -105.02
N PHE A 119 -14.45 13.56 -105.70
CA PHE A 119 -14.61 14.10 -107.06
C PHE A 119 -14.69 15.63 -107.06
N ASP A 120 -15.28 16.23 -106.03
CA ASP A 120 -15.33 17.69 -105.84
C ASP A 120 -13.94 18.27 -105.54
N LYS A 121 -13.15 17.60 -104.70
CA LYS A 121 -11.75 17.94 -104.45
C LYS A 121 -10.94 17.80 -105.74
N LEU A 122 -11.08 16.68 -106.45
CA LEU A 122 -10.42 16.45 -107.73
C LEU A 122 -10.81 17.52 -108.77
N ALA A 123 -12.07 17.94 -108.83
CA ALA A 123 -12.53 19.02 -109.71
C ALA A 123 -11.87 20.37 -109.35
N LYS A 124 -11.78 20.69 -108.05
CA LYS A 124 -11.09 21.90 -107.55
C LYS A 124 -9.59 21.86 -107.87
N ASP A 125 -8.94 20.73 -107.67
CA ASP A 125 -7.50 20.55 -107.93
C ASP A 125 -7.18 20.63 -109.43
N ILE A 126 -8.00 19.99 -110.29
CA ILE A 126 -7.88 20.08 -111.75
C ILE A 126 -8.07 21.53 -112.21
N ASN A 127 -9.08 22.23 -111.70
CA ASN A 127 -9.32 23.64 -112.04
C ASN A 127 -8.18 24.55 -111.57
N MET A 128 -7.64 24.32 -110.35
CA MET A 128 -6.49 25.06 -109.84
C MET A 128 -5.25 24.85 -110.72
N LEU A 129 -4.88 23.59 -110.99
CA LEU A 129 -3.72 23.25 -111.81
C LEU A 129 -3.84 23.85 -113.22
N HIS A 130 -5.02 23.74 -113.82
CA HIS A 130 -5.30 24.33 -115.13
C HIS A 130 -5.06 25.85 -115.14
N GLN A 131 -5.52 26.57 -114.11
CA GLN A 131 -5.33 28.03 -114.01
C GLN A 131 -3.88 28.43 -113.73
N VAL A 132 -3.18 27.71 -112.86
CA VAL A 132 -1.76 27.95 -112.55
C VAL A 132 -0.91 27.71 -113.80
N LEU A 133 -1.14 26.62 -114.53
CA LEU A 133 -0.42 26.30 -115.76
C LEU A 133 -0.71 27.30 -116.89
N LEU A 134 -1.97 27.73 -117.05
CA LEU A 134 -2.34 28.77 -118.02
C LEU A 134 -1.66 30.11 -117.74
N LYS A 135 -1.62 30.55 -116.48
CA LYS A 135 -0.94 31.80 -116.09
C LYS A 135 0.58 31.67 -116.19
N THR A 136 1.14 30.53 -115.81
CA THR A 136 2.57 30.22 -115.97
C THR A 136 2.98 30.22 -117.45
N CYS A 137 2.15 29.70 -118.36
CA CYS A 137 2.41 29.77 -119.81
C CYS A 137 2.43 31.21 -120.33
N LYS A 138 1.53 32.07 -119.82
CA LYS A 138 1.48 33.49 -120.17
C LYS A 138 2.70 34.26 -119.64
N GLU A 139 3.11 34.00 -118.41
CA GLU A 139 4.30 34.60 -117.78
C GLU A 139 5.60 34.13 -118.45
N LEU A 140 5.70 32.84 -118.81
CA LEU A 140 6.85 32.32 -119.55
C LEU A 140 7.00 33.02 -120.89
N GLY A 141 5.91 33.49 -121.52
CA GLY A 141 5.97 34.32 -122.72
C GLY A 141 6.82 35.58 -122.55
N VAL A 142 6.77 36.20 -121.36
CA VAL A 142 7.55 37.38 -120.96
C VAL A 142 8.91 36.98 -120.36
N GLY A 143 9.01 35.75 -119.85
CA GLY A 143 10.25 35.09 -119.43
C GLY A 143 10.33 34.74 -117.95
N THR A 144 9.32 35.18 -117.18
CA THR A 144 9.18 34.94 -115.77
C THR A 144 8.25 33.76 -115.49
N TYR A 145 8.30 33.21 -114.29
CA TYR A 145 7.42 32.10 -113.87
C TYR A 145 7.03 32.24 -112.40
N HIS A 146 6.89 33.49 -111.97
CA HIS A 146 6.66 33.88 -110.58
C HIS A 146 5.37 33.28 -110.03
N CYS A 147 4.30 33.21 -110.83
CA CYS A 147 3.03 32.62 -110.44
C CYS A 147 3.15 31.15 -110.02
N LEU A 148 4.00 30.36 -110.69
CA LEU A 148 4.23 28.97 -110.29
C LEU A 148 5.01 28.88 -108.97
N VAL A 149 6.02 29.73 -108.79
CA VAL A 149 6.83 29.77 -107.56
C VAL A 149 5.97 30.18 -106.37
N GLU A 150 5.22 31.27 -106.49
CA GLU A 150 4.34 31.79 -105.44
C GLU A 150 3.25 30.77 -105.06
N THR A 151 2.62 30.12 -106.04
CA THR A 151 1.58 29.11 -105.76
C THR A 151 2.15 27.86 -105.09
N VAL A 152 3.34 27.40 -105.49
CA VAL A 152 4.03 26.28 -104.85
C VAL A 152 4.48 26.65 -103.42
N GLU A 153 4.97 27.87 -103.19
CA GLU A 153 5.34 28.35 -101.86
C GLU A 153 4.13 28.47 -100.93
N ILE A 154 3.00 28.96 -101.43
CA ILE A 154 1.73 29.00 -100.68
C ILE A 154 1.30 27.59 -100.30
N ILE A 155 1.31 26.62 -101.23
CA ILE A 155 0.94 25.23 -100.95
C ILE A 155 1.89 24.60 -99.92
N LYS A 156 3.20 24.81 -100.08
CA LYS A 156 4.20 24.30 -99.12
C LYS A 156 3.98 24.87 -97.72
N LYS A 157 3.72 26.17 -97.61
CA LYS A 157 3.43 26.81 -96.32
C LYS A 157 2.16 26.26 -95.70
N MET A 158 1.09 26.13 -96.49
CA MET A 158 -0.18 25.57 -96.06
C MET A 158 -0.08 24.11 -95.61
N HIS A 159 0.74 23.30 -96.28
CA HIS A 159 1.00 21.91 -95.93
C HIS A 159 1.85 21.80 -94.65
N LYS A 160 2.87 22.66 -94.50
CA LYS A 160 3.69 22.72 -93.29
C LYS A 160 2.86 23.05 -92.05
N GLU A 161 1.93 24.01 -92.17
CA GLU A 161 0.98 24.36 -91.10
C GLU A 161 0.08 23.18 -90.69
N GLU A 162 -0.37 22.36 -91.66
CA GLU A 162 -1.16 21.16 -91.36
C GLU A 162 -0.32 20.08 -90.67
N GLU A 163 0.92 19.87 -91.11
CA GLU A 163 1.86 18.94 -90.47
C GLU A 163 2.18 19.36 -89.03
N GLU A 164 2.45 20.64 -88.81
CA GLU A 164 2.67 21.22 -87.47
C GLU A 164 1.44 21.04 -86.56
N LEU A 165 0.23 21.25 -87.07
CA LEU A 165 -1.00 21.00 -86.31
C LEU A 165 -1.18 19.53 -85.95
N LEU A 166 -0.93 18.61 -86.89
CA LEU A 166 -1.06 17.17 -86.63
C LEU A 166 -0.05 16.71 -85.57
N GLU A 167 1.18 17.22 -85.63
CA GLU A 167 2.19 16.95 -84.62
C GLU A 167 1.80 17.52 -83.25
N GLU A 168 1.29 18.77 -83.21
CA GLU A 168 0.78 19.38 -81.99
C GLU A 168 -0.38 18.58 -81.39
N GLU A 169 -1.35 18.15 -82.19
CA GLU A 169 -2.50 17.38 -81.72
C GLU A 169 -2.08 16.01 -81.20
N ALA A 170 -1.19 15.31 -81.91
CA ALA A 170 -0.61 14.05 -81.43
C ALA A 170 0.18 14.25 -80.13
N ASN A 171 0.84 15.40 -79.94
CA ASN A 171 1.50 15.74 -78.69
C ASN A 171 0.48 16.05 -77.57
N ARG A 172 -0.57 16.83 -77.85
CA ARG A 172 -1.66 17.12 -76.90
C ARG A 172 -2.36 15.85 -76.45
N GLU A 173 -2.67 14.94 -77.36
CA GLU A 173 -3.30 13.65 -77.04
C GLU A 173 -2.38 12.79 -76.15
N ARG A 174 -1.07 12.75 -76.43
CA ARG A 174 -0.08 12.10 -75.56
C ARG A 174 -0.05 12.71 -74.16
N VAL A 175 -0.05 14.04 -74.06
CA VAL A 175 -0.06 14.76 -72.77
C VAL A 175 -1.36 14.48 -72.01
N ILE A 176 -2.52 14.58 -72.65
CA ILE A 176 -3.83 14.28 -72.06
C ILE A 176 -3.86 12.84 -71.53
N LYS A 177 -3.39 11.88 -72.32
CA LYS A 177 -3.31 10.48 -71.91
C LYS A 177 -2.37 10.29 -70.71
N SER A 178 -1.21 10.95 -70.72
CA SER A 178 -0.25 10.93 -69.60
C SER A 178 -0.87 11.50 -68.32
N VAL A 179 -1.53 12.66 -68.40
CA VAL A 179 -2.19 13.30 -67.26
C VAL A 179 -3.34 12.43 -66.75
N LYS A 180 -4.18 11.88 -67.63
CA LYS A 180 -5.27 10.97 -67.23
C LYS A 180 -4.75 9.74 -66.48
N ASN A 181 -3.65 9.15 -66.96
CA ASN A 181 -3.01 8.02 -66.28
C ASN A 181 -2.44 8.42 -64.91
N LYS A 182 -1.83 9.61 -64.80
CA LYS A 182 -1.34 10.12 -63.51
C LYS A 182 -2.49 10.36 -62.52
N CYS A 183 -3.58 10.99 -62.97
CA CYS A 183 -4.77 11.20 -62.12
C CYS A 183 -5.39 9.88 -61.66
N GLU A 184 -5.50 8.88 -62.55
CA GLU A 184 -6.05 7.58 -62.17
C GLU A 184 -5.14 6.83 -61.19
N LYS A 185 -3.82 6.92 -61.38
CA LYS A 185 -2.85 6.34 -60.43
C LYS A 185 -2.95 7.01 -59.07
N GLU A 186 -2.96 8.35 -59.03
CA GLU A 186 -3.11 9.12 -57.79
C GLU A 186 -4.45 8.82 -57.08
N ARG A 187 -5.54 8.63 -57.85
CA ARG A 187 -6.84 8.20 -57.31
C ARG A 187 -6.73 6.84 -56.65
N GLN A 188 -6.07 5.87 -57.27
CA GLN A 188 -5.88 4.52 -56.72
C GLN A 188 -4.99 4.55 -55.47
N ASP A 189 -3.89 5.30 -55.50
CA ASP A 189 -2.99 5.46 -54.36
C ASP A 189 -3.72 6.11 -53.16
N ASN A 190 -4.54 7.14 -53.40
CA ASN A 190 -5.37 7.76 -52.37
C ASN A 190 -6.40 6.80 -51.76
N ILE A 191 -7.06 5.98 -52.59
CA ILE A 191 -8.00 4.95 -52.09
C ILE A 191 -7.27 3.94 -51.21
N LYS A 192 -6.08 3.50 -51.62
CA LYS A 192 -5.27 2.56 -50.83
C LYS A 192 -4.86 3.17 -49.48
N ILE A 193 -4.37 4.41 -49.47
CA ILE A 193 -4.00 5.11 -48.24
C ILE A 193 -5.24 5.29 -47.33
N MET A 194 -6.40 5.62 -47.90
CA MET A 194 -7.66 5.69 -47.13
C MET A 194 -8.02 4.34 -46.49
N GLN A 195 -7.86 3.23 -47.22
CA GLN A 195 -8.11 1.90 -46.67
C GLN A 195 -7.14 1.55 -45.54
N GLU A 196 -5.83 1.74 -45.75
CA GLU A 196 -4.80 1.47 -44.74
C GLU A 196 -4.98 2.34 -43.48
N THR A 197 -5.32 3.61 -43.66
CA THR A 197 -5.58 4.52 -42.53
C THR A 197 -6.87 4.14 -41.79
N ASN A 198 -7.93 3.76 -42.50
CA ASN A 198 -9.17 3.28 -41.89
C ASN A 198 -8.96 1.97 -41.10
N GLU A 199 -8.17 1.03 -41.62
CA GLU A 199 -7.79 -0.19 -40.89
C GLU A 199 -7.03 0.12 -39.60
N LYS A 200 -6.05 1.04 -39.66
CA LYS A 200 -5.32 1.51 -38.46
C LYS A 200 -6.24 2.18 -37.45
N ILE A 201 -7.19 3.01 -37.90
CA ILE A 201 -8.19 3.64 -37.02
C ILE A 201 -9.03 2.57 -36.32
N GLN A 202 -9.46 1.54 -37.03
CA GLN A 202 -10.22 0.42 -36.43
C GLN A 202 -9.40 -0.34 -35.40
N GLN A 203 -8.14 -0.67 -35.71
CA GLN A 203 -7.23 -1.34 -34.76
C GLN A 203 -7.03 -0.53 -33.48
N ILE A 204 -6.72 0.76 -33.60
CA ILE A 204 -6.54 1.65 -32.45
C ILE A 204 -7.84 1.78 -31.66
N LYS A 205 -9.00 1.83 -32.33
CA LYS A 205 -10.30 1.87 -31.67
C LYS A 205 -10.54 0.61 -30.84
N TYR A 206 -10.28 -0.58 -31.38
CA TYR A 206 -10.41 -1.83 -30.61
C TYR A 206 -9.46 -1.87 -29.42
N GLN A 207 -8.20 -1.46 -29.59
CA GLN A 207 -7.25 -1.38 -28.48
C GLN A 207 -7.71 -0.42 -27.38
N ALA A 208 -8.28 0.74 -27.76
CA ALA A 208 -8.81 1.70 -26.80
C ALA A 208 -10.04 1.15 -26.05
N GLU A 209 -10.93 0.45 -26.77
CA GLU A 209 -12.10 -0.22 -26.17
C GLU A 209 -11.66 -1.32 -25.20
N ASP A 210 -10.70 -2.16 -25.58
CA ASP A 210 -10.13 -3.20 -24.73
C ASP A 210 -9.52 -2.60 -23.46
N ILE A 211 -8.64 -1.59 -23.58
CA ILE A 211 -8.04 -0.91 -22.42
C ILE A 211 -9.11 -0.32 -21.51
N ASN A 212 -10.17 0.29 -22.08
CA ASN A 212 -11.25 0.84 -21.29
C ASN A 212 -12.05 -0.25 -20.54
N ILE A 213 -12.34 -1.38 -21.19
CA ILE A 213 -13.03 -2.51 -20.55
C ILE A 213 -12.17 -3.11 -19.44
N TYR A 214 -10.89 -3.38 -19.71
CA TYR A 214 -9.95 -3.89 -18.70
C TYR A 214 -9.79 -2.91 -17.54
N GLY A 215 -9.66 -1.62 -17.81
CA GLY A 215 -9.56 -0.60 -16.77
C GLY A 215 -10.82 -0.52 -15.89
N GLN A 216 -12.02 -0.63 -16.49
CA GLN A 216 -13.26 -0.68 -15.71
C GLN A 216 -13.36 -1.92 -14.83
N LEU A 217 -12.97 -3.10 -15.36
CA LEU A 217 -12.94 -4.34 -14.59
C LEU A 217 -11.92 -4.29 -13.45
N GLU A 218 -10.75 -3.69 -13.69
CA GLU A 218 -9.72 -3.52 -12.67
C GLU A 218 -10.19 -2.61 -11.53
N VAL A 219 -10.87 -1.50 -11.86
CA VAL A 219 -11.47 -0.61 -10.86
C VAL A 219 -12.53 -1.34 -10.04
N GLN A 220 -13.47 -2.04 -10.70
CA GLN A 220 -14.52 -2.81 -10.00
C GLN A 220 -13.92 -3.88 -9.08
N TYR A 221 -12.93 -4.62 -9.58
CA TYR A 221 -12.23 -5.62 -8.78
C TYR A 221 -11.56 -4.99 -7.56
N PHE A 222 -10.87 -3.86 -7.74
CA PHE A 222 -10.20 -3.17 -6.64
C PHE A 222 -11.20 -2.64 -5.61
N GLU A 223 -12.34 -2.10 -6.04
CA GLU A 223 -13.42 -1.65 -5.16
C GLU A 223 -14.01 -2.80 -4.33
N GLU A 224 -14.33 -3.93 -4.96
CA GLU A 224 -14.84 -5.12 -4.26
C GLU A 224 -13.80 -5.71 -3.31
N TRP A 225 -12.54 -5.77 -3.73
CA TRP A 225 -11.43 -6.23 -2.91
C TRP A 225 -11.23 -5.33 -1.68
N GLU A 226 -11.20 -4.01 -1.87
CA GLU A 226 -11.02 -3.06 -0.78
C GLU A 226 -12.22 -3.05 0.18
N LYS A 227 -13.45 -3.20 -0.35
CA LYS A 227 -14.66 -3.38 0.45
C LYS A 227 -14.57 -4.64 1.32
N THR A 228 -14.26 -5.78 0.70
CA THR A 228 -14.12 -7.06 1.42
C THR A 228 -13.01 -7.00 2.47
N ARG A 229 -11.88 -6.36 2.14
CA ARG A 229 -10.78 -6.15 3.07
C ARG A 229 -11.20 -5.31 4.27
N LYS A 230 -11.93 -4.21 4.04
CA LYS A 230 -12.48 -3.36 5.11
C LYS A 230 -13.46 -4.12 5.99
N GLU A 231 -14.38 -4.87 5.40
CA GLU A 231 -15.35 -5.70 6.12
C GLU A 231 -14.65 -6.76 6.96
N GLN A 232 -13.67 -7.48 6.40
CA GLN A 232 -12.89 -8.47 7.14
C GLN A 232 -12.13 -7.83 8.31
N ASN A 233 -11.50 -6.67 8.09
CA ASN A 233 -10.78 -5.97 9.14
C ASN A 233 -11.72 -5.49 10.25
N TYR A 234 -12.89 -4.97 9.88
CA TYR A 234 -13.94 -4.60 10.83
C TYR A 234 -14.38 -5.79 11.68
N MET A 235 -14.65 -6.94 11.06
CA MET A 235 -15.06 -8.16 11.77
C MET A 235 -13.97 -8.63 12.74
N LYS A 236 -12.69 -8.64 12.34
CA LYS A 236 -11.58 -8.99 13.23
C LYS A 236 -11.49 -8.06 14.43
N CYS A 237 -11.53 -6.74 14.21
CA CYS A 237 -11.52 -5.77 15.30
C CYS A 237 -12.73 -5.94 16.22
N GLN A 238 -13.92 -6.21 15.66
CA GLN A 238 -15.14 -6.42 16.44
C GLN A 238 -15.06 -7.71 17.27
N GLU A 239 -14.52 -8.80 16.72
CA GLU A 239 -14.30 -10.05 17.45
C GLU A 239 -13.34 -9.86 18.63
N GLU A 240 -12.21 -9.17 18.41
CA GLU A 240 -11.25 -8.84 19.46
C GLU A 240 -11.90 -7.94 20.52
N GLU A 241 -12.61 -6.88 20.13
CA GLU A 241 -13.32 -5.99 21.05
C GLU A 241 -14.36 -6.74 21.88
N ASN A 242 -15.14 -7.63 21.26
CA ASN A 242 -16.10 -8.48 21.95
C ASN A 242 -15.43 -9.45 22.93
N SER A 243 -14.26 -9.98 22.58
CA SER A 243 -13.48 -10.83 23.49
C SER A 243 -13.03 -10.06 24.75
N TYR A 244 -12.53 -8.83 24.58
CA TYR A 244 -12.15 -7.97 25.69
C TYR A 244 -13.35 -7.53 26.52
N LYS A 245 -14.48 -7.17 25.89
CA LYS A 245 -15.73 -6.88 26.59
C LYS A 245 -16.17 -8.06 27.46
N LYS A 246 -16.10 -9.29 26.93
CA LYS A 246 -16.43 -10.49 27.70
C LYS A 246 -15.52 -10.63 28.93
N ILE A 247 -14.21 -10.49 28.75
CA ILE A 247 -13.24 -10.53 29.85
C ILE A 247 -13.56 -9.46 30.90
N ILE A 248 -13.82 -8.22 30.48
CA ILE A 248 -14.19 -7.11 31.37
C ILE A 248 -15.43 -7.51 32.18
N THR A 249 -16.52 -7.92 31.52
CA THR A 249 -17.77 -8.28 32.23
C THR A 249 -17.60 -9.47 33.19
N ASP A 250 -16.76 -10.44 32.84
CA ASP A 250 -16.47 -11.59 33.70
C ASP A 250 -15.60 -11.16 34.91
N THR A 251 -14.65 -10.25 34.71
CA THR A 251 -13.86 -9.69 35.81
C THR A 251 -14.69 -8.81 36.73
N GLU A 252 -15.59 -7.98 36.21
CA GLU A 252 -16.53 -7.17 37.00
C GLU A 252 -17.42 -8.04 37.88
N LYS A 253 -17.95 -9.15 37.34
CA LYS A 253 -18.74 -10.12 38.12
C LYS A 253 -17.90 -10.76 39.23
N LYS A 254 -16.65 -11.13 38.96
CA LYS A 254 -15.74 -11.70 39.96
C LYS A 254 -15.45 -10.69 41.08
N ILE A 255 -15.16 -9.44 40.73
CA ILE A 255 -14.94 -8.36 41.70
C ILE A 255 -16.18 -8.13 42.55
N ALA A 256 -17.38 -8.07 41.95
CA ALA A 256 -18.62 -7.90 42.70
C ALA A 256 -18.88 -9.06 43.68
N MET A 257 -18.59 -10.30 43.27
CA MET A 257 -18.69 -11.48 44.13
C MET A 257 -17.67 -11.46 45.27
N GLU A 258 -16.42 -11.09 44.97
CA GLU A 258 -15.35 -10.95 45.97
C GLU A 258 -15.68 -9.87 47.00
N ASN A 259 -16.17 -8.70 46.56
CA ASN A 259 -16.63 -7.64 47.44
C ASN A 259 -17.75 -8.12 48.36
N ARG A 260 -18.75 -8.84 47.83
CA ARG A 260 -19.82 -9.43 48.65
C ARG A 260 -19.29 -10.43 49.67
N CYS A 261 -18.38 -11.33 49.26
CA CYS A 261 -17.76 -12.29 50.17
C CYS A 261 -16.95 -11.59 51.28
N HIS A 262 -16.20 -10.55 50.91
CA HIS A 262 -15.43 -9.73 51.83
C HIS A 262 -16.35 -9.03 52.84
N GLU A 263 -17.46 -8.45 52.40
CA GLU A 263 -18.45 -7.82 53.30
C GLU A 263 -19.00 -8.81 54.33
N GLU A 264 -19.38 -10.02 53.90
CA GLU A 264 -19.88 -11.06 54.82
C GLU A 264 -18.79 -11.54 55.79
N LEU A 265 -17.56 -11.69 55.33
CA LEU A 265 -16.43 -12.08 56.18
C LEU A 265 -16.08 -10.98 57.19
N VAL A 266 -16.18 -9.70 56.80
CA VAL A 266 -16.03 -8.57 57.72
C VAL A 266 -17.16 -8.54 58.75
N LYS A 267 -18.40 -8.86 58.38
CA LYS A 267 -19.51 -8.99 59.34
C LYS A 267 -19.26 -10.13 60.33
N TYR A 268 -18.91 -11.31 59.83
CA TYR A 268 -18.58 -12.47 60.68
C TYR A 268 -17.45 -12.14 61.67
N PHE A 269 -16.37 -11.51 61.22
CA PHE A 269 -15.29 -11.12 62.14
C PHE A 269 -15.66 -10.03 63.13
N LYS A 270 -16.64 -9.17 62.80
CA LYS A 270 -17.19 -8.24 63.79
C LYS A 270 -18.00 -8.98 64.84
N GLU A 271 -18.90 -9.88 64.42
CA GLU A 271 -19.69 -10.72 65.33
C GLU A 271 -18.80 -11.52 66.27
N VAL A 272 -17.81 -12.25 65.75
CA VAL A 272 -16.85 -13.03 66.57
C VAL A 272 -16.06 -12.14 67.52
N ARG A 273 -15.65 -10.95 67.08
CA ARG A 273 -14.94 -10.00 67.95
C ARG A 273 -15.86 -9.53 69.08
N ASP A 274 -17.09 -9.17 68.76
CA ASP A 274 -18.05 -8.66 69.73
C ASP A 274 -18.41 -9.77 70.75
N ASP A 275 -18.60 -11.03 70.30
CA ASP A 275 -18.76 -12.19 71.19
C ASP A 275 -17.58 -12.38 72.15
N CYS A 276 -16.33 -12.25 71.64
CA CYS A 276 -15.14 -12.33 72.48
C CYS A 276 -15.05 -11.16 73.48
N LEU A 277 -15.45 -9.95 73.08
CA LEU A 277 -15.46 -8.78 73.97
C LEU A 277 -16.51 -8.96 75.07
N ASP A 278 -17.69 -9.47 74.73
CA ASP A 278 -18.75 -9.80 75.68
C ASP A 278 -18.29 -10.88 76.67
N GLU A 279 -17.59 -11.91 76.20
CA GLU A 279 -17.02 -12.95 77.08
C GLU A 279 -15.96 -12.37 78.01
N ILE A 280 -15.06 -11.51 77.50
CA ILE A 280 -14.08 -10.79 78.33
C ILE A 280 -14.79 -9.93 79.39
N GLU A 281 -15.84 -9.19 79.01
CA GLU A 281 -16.62 -8.37 79.94
C GLU A 281 -17.29 -9.21 81.03
N GLN A 282 -17.87 -10.35 80.66
CA GLN A 282 -18.45 -11.30 81.62
C GLN A 282 -17.39 -11.83 82.61
N TRP A 283 -16.22 -12.23 82.13
CA TRP A 283 -15.13 -12.70 83.00
C TRP A 283 -14.57 -11.60 83.88
N MET A 284 -14.42 -10.37 83.38
CA MET A 284 -14.01 -9.22 84.18
C MET A 284 -15.01 -8.94 85.30
N LYS A 285 -16.31 -8.96 84.99
CA LYS A 285 -17.36 -8.76 85.99
C LYS A 285 -17.32 -9.84 87.07
N LYS A 286 -17.24 -11.11 86.68
CA LYS A 286 -17.13 -12.24 87.60
C LYS A 286 -15.89 -12.13 88.49
N TYR A 287 -14.74 -11.78 87.91
CA TYR A 287 -13.49 -11.61 88.67
C TYR A 287 -13.61 -10.48 89.69
N ASN A 288 -14.22 -9.36 89.31
CA ASN A 288 -14.45 -8.24 90.24
C ASN A 288 -15.38 -8.66 91.37
N GLU A 289 -16.51 -9.33 91.08
CA GLU A 289 -17.45 -9.85 92.10
C GLU A 289 -16.75 -10.84 93.06
N GLU A 290 -16.02 -11.82 92.54
CA GLU A 290 -15.27 -12.78 93.37
C GLU A 290 -14.17 -12.09 94.21
N THR A 291 -13.51 -11.07 93.65
CA THR A 291 -12.51 -10.28 94.38
C THR A 291 -13.16 -9.48 95.50
N GLU A 292 -14.28 -8.80 95.25
CA GLU A 292 -15.06 -8.08 96.26
C GLU A 292 -15.54 -9.02 97.37
N GLU A 293 -16.07 -10.21 97.03
CA GLU A 293 -16.49 -11.21 98.02
C GLU A 293 -15.34 -11.73 98.88
N LEU A 294 -14.16 -11.96 98.28
CA LEU A 294 -12.95 -12.38 98.99
C LEU A 294 -12.41 -11.27 99.88
N GLU A 295 -12.40 -10.02 99.41
CA GLU A 295 -12.00 -8.85 100.19
C GLU A 295 -12.93 -8.66 101.41
N ASP A 296 -14.25 -8.74 101.21
CA ASP A 296 -15.24 -8.67 102.29
C ASP A 296 -15.04 -9.80 103.30
N SER A 297 -14.82 -11.02 102.83
CA SER A 297 -14.53 -12.18 103.68
C SER A 297 -13.24 -12.01 104.48
N ALA A 298 -12.18 -11.47 103.85
CA ALA A 298 -10.91 -11.18 104.51
C ALA A 298 -11.06 -10.07 105.57
N ILE A 299 -11.84 -9.02 105.29
CA ILE A 299 -12.17 -7.96 106.25
C ILE A 299 -12.94 -8.54 107.43
N ASN A 300 -13.97 -9.37 107.19
CA ASN A 300 -14.76 -10.02 108.23
C ASN A 300 -13.89 -10.92 109.13
N LEU A 301 -13.06 -11.79 108.54
CA LEU A 301 -12.13 -12.63 109.30
C LEU A 301 -11.12 -11.82 110.10
N LYS A 302 -10.62 -10.71 109.54
CA LYS A 302 -9.72 -9.79 110.26
C LYS A 302 -10.41 -9.17 111.47
N ASN A 303 -11.67 -8.74 111.31
CA ASN A 303 -12.47 -8.19 112.41
C ASN A 303 -12.77 -9.24 113.50
N GLU A 304 -13.05 -10.49 113.11
CA GLU A 304 -13.24 -11.61 114.05
C GLU A 304 -11.95 -11.94 114.80
N LEU A 305 -10.82 -11.99 114.09
CA LEU A 305 -9.51 -12.18 114.69
C LEU A 305 -9.21 -11.07 115.70
N GLU A 306 -9.48 -9.81 115.35
CA GLU A 306 -9.31 -8.66 116.25
C GLU A 306 -10.16 -8.81 117.51
N LYS A 307 -11.44 -9.15 117.39
CA LYS A 307 -12.33 -9.43 118.54
C LYS A 307 -11.77 -10.54 119.44
N ILE A 308 -11.39 -11.69 118.88
CA ILE A 308 -10.81 -12.81 119.65
C ILE A 308 -9.52 -12.39 120.34
N THR A 309 -8.67 -11.60 119.68
CA THR A 309 -7.43 -11.10 120.30
C THR A 309 -7.72 -10.15 121.45
N GLU A 310 -8.73 -9.30 121.34
CA GLU A 310 -9.16 -8.37 122.39
C GLU A 310 -9.72 -9.15 123.59
N GLU A 311 -10.61 -10.12 123.35
CA GLU A 311 -11.13 -11.03 124.38
C GLU A 311 -10.01 -11.80 125.08
N ARG A 312 -9.05 -12.33 124.32
CA ARG A 312 -7.89 -13.02 124.87
C ARG A 312 -7.05 -12.10 125.76
N LYS A 313 -6.81 -10.85 125.38
CA LYS A 313 -6.11 -9.86 126.21
C LYS A 313 -6.88 -9.59 127.51
N LEU A 314 -8.21 -9.46 127.46
CA LEU A 314 -9.04 -9.24 128.65
C LEU A 314 -8.97 -10.44 129.62
N ILE A 315 -9.11 -11.66 129.11
CA ILE A 315 -9.00 -12.88 129.92
C ILE A 315 -7.58 -12.99 130.52
N GLN A 316 -6.54 -12.71 129.72
CA GLN A 316 -5.17 -12.73 130.20
C GLN A 316 -4.96 -11.70 131.33
N HIS A 317 -5.46 -10.47 131.17
CA HIS A 317 -5.38 -9.45 132.20
C HIS A 317 -6.11 -9.87 133.49
N GLU A 318 -7.32 -10.44 133.37
CA GLU A 318 -8.06 -10.95 134.53
C GLU A 318 -7.34 -12.12 135.22
N TYR A 319 -6.75 -13.03 134.45
CA TYR A 319 -5.92 -14.12 134.98
C TYR A 319 -4.67 -13.59 135.69
N GLU A 320 -3.97 -12.61 135.10
CA GLU A 320 -2.81 -11.95 135.72
C GLU A 320 -3.20 -11.29 137.05
N LYS A 321 -4.33 -10.57 137.10
CA LYS A 321 -4.88 -9.99 138.33
C LYS A 321 -5.18 -11.06 139.38
N GLN A 322 -5.91 -12.11 139.04
CA GLN A 322 -6.21 -13.20 139.97
C GLN A 322 -4.93 -13.90 140.47
N GLN A 323 -3.94 -14.10 139.58
CA GLN A 323 -2.66 -14.67 139.95
C GLN A 323 -1.90 -13.78 140.94
N THR A 324 -1.95 -12.45 140.77
CA THR A 324 -1.40 -11.51 141.76
C THR A 324 -2.12 -11.61 143.10
N GLU A 325 -3.45 -11.68 143.12
CA GLU A 325 -4.23 -11.84 144.35
C GLU A 325 -3.91 -13.17 145.08
N ILE A 326 -3.76 -14.28 144.34
CA ILE A 326 -3.33 -15.57 144.91
C ILE A 326 -1.91 -15.48 145.47
N ASN A 327 -0.99 -14.85 144.73
CA ASN A 327 0.39 -14.69 145.17
C ASN A 327 0.46 -13.84 146.45
N ASP A 328 -0.30 -12.75 146.52
CA ASP A 328 -0.40 -11.90 147.71
C ASP A 328 -0.99 -12.68 148.91
N TRP A 329 -1.99 -13.53 148.68
CA TRP A 329 -2.55 -14.41 149.72
C TRP A 329 -1.56 -15.48 150.19
N LEU A 330 -0.83 -16.12 149.27
CA LEU A 330 0.21 -17.09 149.60
C LEU A 330 1.35 -16.43 150.38
N GLU A 331 1.76 -15.22 150.00
CA GLU A 331 2.79 -14.48 150.72
C GLU A 331 2.30 -14.04 152.11
N TYR A 332 1.05 -13.57 152.23
CA TYR A 332 0.42 -13.32 153.53
C TYR A 332 0.40 -14.58 154.40
N LYS A 333 0.04 -15.73 153.83
CA LYS A 333 0.03 -17.02 154.53
C LYS A 333 1.45 -17.43 154.96
N ARG A 334 2.45 -17.28 154.08
CA ARG A 334 3.87 -17.55 154.38
C ARG A 334 4.38 -16.67 155.53
N ILE A 335 4.06 -15.37 155.52
CA ILE A 335 4.40 -14.44 156.60
C ILE A 335 3.72 -14.85 157.91
N LYS A 336 2.44 -15.24 157.86
CA LYS A 336 1.67 -15.69 159.03
C LYS A 336 2.23 -16.98 159.63
N GLU A 337 2.54 -17.97 158.80
CA GLU A 337 3.14 -19.24 159.22
C GLU A 337 4.56 -19.02 159.78
N ALA A 338 5.37 -18.17 159.17
CA ALA A 338 6.69 -17.81 159.70
C ALA A 338 6.60 -17.14 161.07
N LYS A 339 5.62 -16.25 161.27
CA LYS A 339 5.36 -15.59 162.56
C LYS A 339 4.89 -16.58 163.63
N GLU A 340 4.03 -17.54 163.25
CA GLU A 340 3.58 -18.59 164.17
C GLU A 340 4.71 -19.57 164.51
N LEU A 341 5.55 -19.96 163.54
CA LEU A 341 6.73 -20.79 163.79
C LEU A 341 7.74 -20.08 164.71
N GLN A 342 7.93 -18.77 164.54
CA GLN A 342 8.74 -17.95 165.45
C GLN A 342 8.16 -18.00 166.87
N ARG A 343 6.84 -17.83 167.02
CA ARG A 343 6.14 -17.92 168.31
C ARG A 343 6.29 -19.32 168.93
N GLN A 344 6.18 -20.38 168.15
CA GLN A 344 6.41 -21.75 168.62
C GLN A 344 7.86 -21.97 169.08
N LYS A 345 8.85 -21.41 168.36
CA LYS A 345 10.25 -21.44 168.78
C LYS A 345 10.48 -20.68 170.08
N GLU A 346 9.83 -19.53 170.26
CA GLU A 346 9.87 -18.75 171.51
C GLU A 346 9.26 -19.53 172.68
N ILE A 347 8.10 -20.19 172.46
CA ILE A 347 7.47 -21.06 173.46
C ILE A 347 8.36 -22.26 173.77
N ALA A 348 8.91 -22.94 172.76
CA ALA A 348 9.81 -24.08 172.96
C ALA A 348 11.10 -23.68 173.69
N ALA A 349 11.64 -22.49 173.38
CA ALA A 349 12.76 -21.91 174.12
C ALA A 349 12.38 -21.61 175.57
N SER A 350 11.19 -21.03 175.81
CA SER A 350 10.69 -20.79 177.18
C SER A 350 10.53 -22.11 177.95
N ILE A 351 10.01 -23.16 177.32
CA ILE A 351 9.87 -24.50 177.91
C ILE A 351 11.26 -25.10 178.22
N LYS A 352 12.24 -24.97 177.31
CA LYS A 352 13.62 -25.44 177.56
C LYS A 352 14.28 -24.67 178.70
N ILE A 353 14.06 -23.36 178.82
CA ILE A 353 14.52 -22.55 179.95
C ILE A 353 13.84 -23.02 181.25
N GLN A 354 12.53 -23.24 181.23
CA GLN A 354 11.79 -23.77 182.39
C GLN A 354 12.27 -25.17 182.78
N ALA A 355 12.54 -26.05 181.82
CA ALA A 355 13.04 -27.41 182.06
C ALA A 355 14.49 -27.41 182.56
N TRP A 356 15.34 -26.50 182.05
CA TRP A 356 16.70 -26.29 182.56
C TRP A 356 16.68 -25.83 184.02
N TRP A 357 15.80 -24.88 184.36
CA TRP A 357 15.60 -24.41 185.73
C TRP A 357 15.08 -25.51 186.66
N ARG A 358 14.07 -26.28 186.22
CA ARG A 358 13.57 -27.46 186.96
C ARG A 358 14.65 -28.54 187.15
N GLY A 359 15.52 -28.74 186.17
CA GLY A 359 16.65 -29.67 186.27
C GLY A 359 17.78 -29.18 187.20
N ILE A 360 18.00 -27.86 187.29
CA ILE A 360 18.92 -27.28 188.28
C ILE A 360 18.37 -27.47 189.71
N MET A 361 17.07 -27.28 189.92
CA MET A 361 16.41 -27.53 191.21
C MET A 361 16.65 -28.96 191.72
N VAL A 362 16.57 -29.96 190.83
CA VAL A 362 16.81 -31.37 191.18
C VAL A 362 18.30 -31.66 191.45
N ARG A 363 19.22 -31.14 190.64
CA ARG A 363 20.67 -31.46 190.75
C ARG A 363 21.38 -30.75 191.91
N LYS A 364 20.91 -29.56 192.31
CA LYS A 364 21.46 -28.82 193.46
C LYS A 364 20.84 -29.24 194.80
N HIS A 365 19.98 -30.28 194.83
CA HIS A 365 19.38 -30.84 196.05
C HIS A 365 18.71 -29.77 196.94
N LEU A 366 17.98 -28.85 196.31
CA LEU A 366 17.14 -27.86 196.97
C LEU A 366 15.70 -28.39 196.98
N GLY A 367 15.12 -28.55 198.18
CA GLY A 367 13.76 -29.06 198.37
C GLY A 367 13.66 -30.56 198.66
N PRO A 368 12.46 -31.16 198.58
CA PRO A 368 11.98 -32.25 199.46
C PRO A 368 12.60 -33.65 199.27
N TYR A 369 13.75 -33.80 198.60
CA TYR A 369 14.37 -35.08 198.23
C TYR A 369 15.60 -35.47 199.09
N SER A 370 15.45 -35.51 200.42
CA SER A 370 16.55 -35.76 201.37
C SER A 370 16.43 -37.10 202.15
N LYS A 371 17.56 -37.85 202.18
CA LYS A 371 18.17 -38.64 203.31
C LYS A 371 18.09 -40.19 203.43
N LYS A 372 19.33 -40.75 203.60
CA LYS A 372 19.84 -41.92 204.40
C LYS A 372 19.78 -43.35 203.77
N LYS A 373 20.77 -44.28 203.88
CA LYS A 373 22.18 -44.33 204.41
C LYS A 373 22.85 -45.73 204.14
N LYS A 374 24.18 -45.74 203.89
CA LYS A 374 25.29 -46.71 204.26
C LYS A 374 25.98 -47.68 203.24
N LYS A 375 27.33 -47.52 203.17
CA LYS A 375 28.52 -48.47 203.08
C LYS A 375 28.71 -49.34 201.80
N LYS A 376 29.91 -49.78 201.34
CA LYS A 376 31.38 -49.49 201.45
C LYS A 376 32.07 -50.55 200.51
N GLY A 377 33.13 -50.25 199.75
CA GLY A 377 34.04 -51.29 199.16
C GLY A 377 34.30 -51.24 197.64
N LYS A 378 35.49 -51.70 197.22
CA LYS A 378 36.25 -51.41 195.98
C LYS A 378 36.01 -52.38 194.78
N ASP A 379 36.41 -51.85 193.62
CA ASP A 379 37.23 -52.45 192.53
C ASP A 379 36.64 -52.92 191.18
N ALA A 380 37.34 -52.42 190.14
CA ALA A 380 37.73 -52.99 188.83
C ALA A 380 36.75 -53.19 187.64
N LYS A 381 37.20 -52.57 186.51
CA LYS A 381 37.19 -53.01 185.07
C LYS A 381 35.86 -52.96 184.27
N LYS A 382 35.82 -52.60 182.97
CA LYS A 382 36.74 -51.98 181.97
C LYS A 382 35.95 -51.76 180.65
N LYS A 383 36.09 -50.57 180.02
CA LYS A 383 36.21 -50.24 178.56
C LYS A 383 35.12 -50.74 177.55
N LYS A 384 34.72 -50.05 176.46
CA LYS A 384 35.26 -48.90 175.67
C LYS A 384 34.24 -48.50 174.56
N LYS A 385 34.20 -47.18 174.22
CA LYS A 385 34.14 -46.48 172.89
C LYS A 385 33.12 -46.92 171.81
N GLY A 386 32.47 -46.05 171.02
CA GLY A 386 32.47 -44.58 170.90
C GLY A 386 32.17 -44.08 169.47
N LYS A 387 31.72 -42.81 169.36
CA LYS A 387 31.78 -41.83 168.22
C LYS A 387 30.95 -42.09 166.95
N LYS A 388 30.55 -41.12 166.12
CA LYS A 388 30.22 -39.66 166.15
C LYS A 388 30.19 -39.20 164.67
N LEU A 389 29.31 -38.23 164.36
CA LEU A 389 29.46 -37.17 163.34
C LEU A 389 29.40 -37.59 161.85
N LYS A 390 28.72 -36.87 160.96
CA LYS A 390 28.01 -35.58 161.05
C LYS A 390 26.96 -35.53 159.94
#